data_AF-A0A1G8KRU4-F1
#
_entry.id   AF-A0A1G8KRU4-F1
#
_cell.length_a   1.000
_cell.length_b   1.000
_cell.length_c   1.000
_cell.angle_alpha   90.00
_cell.angle_beta   90.00
_cell.angle_gamma   90.00
#
_symmetry.space_group_name_H-M   'P 1'
#
loop_
_entity.id
_entity.type
_entity.pdbx_description
1 polymer ?
#
loop_
_entity_poly.entity_id
_entity_poly.type
_entity_poly.pdbx_seq_one_letter_code
_entity_poly.pdbx_strand_id
1 'polypeptide(L)' 'MTWGDLLENWHCQIECLVACFPHADPEALVRFRGNRDLLAEYIADTHELTLAEGFEAIEMRLLPCVSRPADLLAAE' A
#
# COMPACT_ATOMS: atom_id res chain seq x y z
N MET A 1 -13.17 1.78 -3.94
CA MET A 1 -12.20 1.20 -4.91
C MET A 1 -12.19 -0.30 -4.70
N THR A 2 -12.25 -1.13 -5.74
CA THR A 2 -12.11 -2.59 -5.60
C THR A 2 -10.63 -2.96 -5.66
N TRP A 3 -10.26 -4.11 -5.11
CA TRP A 3 -8.90 -4.64 -5.22
C TRP A 3 -8.45 -4.75 -6.69
N GLY A 4 -9.36 -5.05 -7.61
CA GLY A 4 -9.08 -5.09 -9.05
C GLY A 4 -8.55 -3.76 -9.61
N ASP A 5 -9.15 -2.64 -9.20
CA ASP A 5 -8.76 -1.29 -9.64
C ASP A 5 -7.37 -0.90 -9.11
N LEU A 6 -7.02 -1.37 -7.91
CA LEU A 6 -5.67 -1.25 -7.33
C LEU A 6 -4.61 -2.03 -8.11
N LEU A 7 -4.98 -3.19 -8.68
CA LEU A 7 -4.05 -4.02 -9.46
C LEU A 7 -3.73 -3.42 -10.83
N GLU A 8 -4.60 -2.57 -11.37
CA GLU A 8 -4.37 -1.84 -12.63
C GLU A 8 -3.28 -0.76 -12.46
N ASN A 9 -3.23 -0.12 -11.29
CA ASN A 9 -2.25 0.92 -10.96
C ASN A 9 -1.21 0.47 -9.91
N TRP A 10 -0.95 -0.84 -9.79
CA TRP A 10 -0.15 -1.42 -8.70
C TRP A 10 1.22 -0.76 -8.53
N HIS A 11 1.94 -0.48 -9.61
CA HIS A 11 3.24 0.19 -9.54
C HIS A 11 3.19 1.56 -8.86
N CYS A 12 2.21 2.40 -9.18
CA CYS A 12 2.03 3.69 -8.49
C CYS A 12 1.65 3.50 -7.02
N GLN A 13 0.91 2.43 -6.71
CA GLN A 13 0.54 2.12 -5.32
C GLN A 13 1.75 1.65 -4.49
N ILE A 14 2.74 1.00 -5.10
CA ILE A 14 3.95 0.58 -4.38
C ILE A 14 4.74 1.80 -3.89
N GLU A 15 4.93 2.83 -4.70
CA GLU A 15 5.65 4.03 -4.26
C GLU A 15 4.96 4.68 -3.05
N CYS A 16 3.63 4.71 -3.09
CA CYS A 16 2.76 5.11 -1.99
C CYS A 16 2.87 4.24 -0.74
N LEU A 17 2.91 2.92 -0.92
CA LEU A 17 3.08 1.94 0.15
C LEU A 17 4.46 2.11 0.79
N VAL A 18 5.53 2.19 0.02
CA VAL A 18 6.90 2.39 0.52
C VAL A 18 7.03 3.71 1.27
N ALA A 19 6.35 4.77 0.79
CA ALA A 19 6.31 6.05 1.51
C ALA A 19 5.54 5.97 2.85
N CYS A 20 4.52 5.10 2.95
CA CYS A 20 3.77 4.88 4.19
C CYS A 20 4.41 3.84 5.12
N PHE A 21 5.12 2.87 4.54
CA PHE A 21 5.74 1.73 5.18
C PHE A 21 7.23 1.72 4.80
N PRO A 22 8.06 2.55 5.46
CA PRO A 22 9.47 2.70 5.11
C PRO A 22 10.31 1.44 5.38
N HIS A 23 9.75 0.48 6.12
CA HIS A 23 10.37 -0.82 6.41
C HIS A 23 9.97 -1.92 5.41
N ALA A 24 9.00 -1.65 4.52
CA ALA A 24 8.55 -2.61 3.54
C ALA A 24 9.42 -2.56 2.27
N ASP A 25 9.88 -3.72 1.81
CA ASP A 25 10.70 -3.85 0.61
C ASP A 25 9.87 -3.66 -0.66
N PRO A 26 10.19 -2.66 -1.52
CA PRO A 26 9.45 -2.43 -2.77
C PRO A 26 9.43 -3.65 -3.69
N GLU A 27 10.55 -4.36 -3.78
CA GLU A 27 10.65 -5.56 -4.61
C GLU A 27 9.77 -6.71 -4.10
N ALA A 28 9.58 -6.82 -2.79
CA ALA A 28 8.67 -7.80 -2.20
C ALA A 28 7.21 -7.40 -2.47
N LEU A 29 6.87 -6.11 -2.31
CA LEU A 29 5.55 -5.57 -2.61
C LEU A 29 5.12 -5.80 -4.07
N VAL A 30 6.05 -5.73 -5.04
CA VAL A 30 5.77 -6.08 -6.44
C VAL A 30 5.34 -7.55 -6.57
N ARG A 31 5.99 -8.46 -5.84
CA ARG A 31 5.71 -9.90 -5.91
C ARG A 31 4.37 -10.29 -5.28
N PHE A 32 3.88 -9.51 -4.32
CA PHE A 32 2.57 -9.75 -3.71
C PHE A 32 1.39 -9.21 -4.54
N ARG A 33 1.65 -8.71 -5.76
CA ARG A 33 0.59 -8.25 -6.68
C ARG A 33 -0.45 -9.35 -6.90
N GLY A 34 -1.67 -9.10 -6.43
CA GLY A 34 -2.81 -10.01 -6.56
C GLY A 34 -3.07 -10.88 -5.34
N ASN A 35 -2.11 -11.01 -4.42
CA ASN A 35 -2.25 -11.78 -3.19
C ASN A 35 -2.36 -10.84 -1.98
N ARG A 36 -3.59 -10.36 -1.74
CA ARG A 36 -3.90 -9.43 -0.65
C ARG A 36 -3.52 -10.01 0.72
N ASP A 37 -3.77 -11.30 0.93
CA ASP A 37 -3.47 -12.00 2.18
C ASP A 37 -1.96 -12.04 2.47
N LEU A 38 -1.14 -12.36 1.48
CA LEU A 38 0.33 -12.36 1.64
C LEU A 38 0.87 -10.95 1.88
N LEU A 39 0.28 -9.94 1.23
CA LEU A 39 0.63 -8.55 1.48
C LEU A 39 0.32 -8.14 2.93
N ALA A 40 -0.87 -8.49 3.42
CA ALA A 40 -1.30 -8.20 4.78
C ALA A 40 -0.41 -8.91 5.80
N GLU A 41 -0.07 -10.17 5.54
CA GLU A 41 0.84 -10.95 6.39
C GLU A 41 2.25 -10.34 6.40
N TYR A 42 2.78 -9.93 5.25
CA TYR A 42 4.09 -9.28 5.15
C TYR A 42 4.12 -7.93 5.88
N ILE A 43 3.12 -7.07 5.69
CA ILE A 43 3.03 -5.78 6.38
C ILE A 43 2.85 -6.00 7.88
N ALA A 44 2.05 -6.99 8.28
CA ALA A 44 1.85 -7.33 9.68
C ALA A 44 3.15 -7.80 10.35
N ASP A 45 3.88 -8.71 9.72
CA ASP A 45 5.18 -9.19 10.19
C ASP A 45 6.21 -8.05 10.28
N THR A 46 6.30 -7.23 9.24
CA THR A 46 7.25 -6.11 9.15
C THR A 46 7.00 -5.02 10.20
N HIS A 47 5.75 -4.82 10.60
CA HIS A 47 5.34 -3.74 11.51
C HIS A 47 4.90 -4.24 12.90
N GLU A 48 5.11 -5.52 13.22
CA GLU A 48 4.66 -6.17 14.45
C GLU A 48 3.14 -5.98 14.72
N LEU A 49 2.35 -5.97 13.65
CA LEU A 49 0.90 -5.86 13.69
C LEU A 49 0.24 -7.23 13.62
N THR A 50 -1.05 -7.29 13.96
CA THR A 50 -1.85 -8.48 13.66
C THR A 50 -2.23 -8.55 12.19
N LEU A 51 -2.56 -9.75 11.68
CA LEU A 51 -3.00 -9.93 10.29
C LEU A 51 -4.22 -9.05 9.95
N ALA A 52 -5.15 -8.90 10.91
CA ALA A 52 -6.30 -8.02 10.77
C ALA A 52 -5.88 -6.55 10.61
N GLU A 53 -4.96 -6.07 11.45
CA GLU A 53 -4.40 -4.72 11.34
C GLU A 53 -3.58 -4.52 10.06
N GLY A 54 -2.91 -5.55 9.55
CA GLY A 54 -2.24 -5.51 8.26
C GLY A 54 -3.22 -5.25 7.12
N PHE A 55 -4.38 -5.93 7.11
CA PHE A 55 -5.44 -5.66 6.17
C PHE A 55 -6.00 -4.24 6.32
N GLU A 56 -6.30 -3.82 7.55
CA GLU A 56 -6.80 -2.46 7.78
C GLU A 56 -5.79 -1.40 7.36
N ALA A 57 -4.49 -1.62 7.60
CA ALA A 57 -3.43 -0.71 7.18
C ALA A 57 -3.34 -0.64 5.64
N ILE A 58 -3.46 -1.77 4.95
CA ILE A 58 -3.49 -1.81 3.48
C ILE A 58 -4.71 -1.06 2.95
N GLU A 59 -5.90 -1.30 3.49
CA GLU A 59 -7.12 -0.61 3.06
C GLU A 59 -7.06 0.89 3.39
N MET A 60 -6.67 1.26 4.61
CA MET A 60 -6.54 2.65 5.04
C MET A 60 -5.43 3.41 4.32
N ARG A 61 -4.38 2.76 3.79
CA ARG A 61 -3.26 3.45 3.11
C ARG A 61 -3.40 3.44 1.59
N LEU A 62 -3.95 2.39 0.99
CA LEU A 62 -4.19 2.32 -0.45
C LEU A 62 -5.36 3.22 -0.90
N LEU A 63 -6.44 3.31 -0.10
CA LEU A 63 -7.59 4.17 -0.43
C LEU A 63 -7.23 5.68 -0.54
N PRO A 64 -6.47 6.29 0.39
CA PRO A 64 -6.12 7.71 0.30
C PRO A 64 -4.95 8.01 -0.64
N CYS A 65 -4.12 7.05 -1.04
CA CYS A 65 -3.00 7.37 -1.93
C CYS A 65 -3.41 7.70 -3.36
N VAL A 66 -4.61 7.28 -3.77
CA VAL A 66 -5.29 7.76 -4.99
C VAL A 66 -5.87 9.17 -4.81
N SER A 67 -6.08 9.61 -3.58
CA SER A 67 -6.69 10.91 -3.24
C SER A 67 -5.67 11.98 -2.85
N ARG A 68 -4.37 11.70 -2.96
CA ARG A 68 -3.38 12.78 -3.07
C ARG A 68 -3.20 13.08 -4.55
N PRO A 69 -3.94 14.03 -5.13
CA PRO A 69 -3.38 14.69 -6.30
C PRO A 69 -2.02 15.23 -5.83
N ALA A 70 -1.00 15.07 -6.66
CA ALA A 70 0.28 15.76 -6.53
C ALA A 70 0.11 17.30 -6.69
N ASP A 71 -0.98 17.86 -6.17
CA ASP A 71 -1.47 19.22 -6.27
C ASP A 71 -1.62 19.77 -4.83
N LEU A 72 -0.52 19.76 -4.09
CA LEU A 72 -0.37 20.56 -2.87
C LEU A 72 1.09 20.96 -2.62
N LEU A 73 1.91 20.91 -3.68
CA LEU A 73 3.25 21.50 -3.72
C LEU A 73 3.37 22.51 -4.88
N ALA A 74 2.30 23.29 -5.08
CA ALA A 74 2.27 24.46 -5.97
C ALA A 74 1.43 25.60 -5.34
N ALA A 75 1.68 25.87 -4.06
CA ALA A 75 1.34 27.10 -3.36
C ALA A 75 2.29 27.11 -2.15
N GLU A 76 3.22 28.04 -1.95
CA GLU A 76 3.39 29.42 -2.40
C GLU A 76 4.89 29.76 -2.53
#